data_AF-A0A178DFH3-F1
#
_entry.id   AF-A0A178DFH3-F1
#
_cell.length_a   1.000
_cell.length_b   1.000
_cell.length_c   1.000
_cell.angle_alpha   90.00
_cell.angle_beta   90.00
_cell.angle_gamma   90.00
#
_symmetry.space_group_name_H-M   'P 1'
#
loop_
_entity.id
_entity.type
_entity.pdbx_description
1 polymer ?
#
loop_
_entity_poly.entity_id
_entity_poly.type
_entity_poly.pdbx_seq_one_letter_code
_entity_poly.pdbx_strand_id
1 'polypeptide(L)'
;SPLRYKCKSSELGQEMVSTIMKARKQLGPDVVDKRGYLVLETEARWPISELSQLLRASTSPEDTDIRGFTFERGASDFMHAYIDGEAPRIFADLRDTFSTPTDPISGFQQWVENPPDRVAYLVCPPLKEHAINNLLDAGIRSSSRPPLPGFNELYWYVSFEANTPAPLHVEDGGAGSANLLVGGADKHWLVIHRSSASKLEKCVRKEFRQPKPCSQFVRHYNLILSPSWLEERGISYEIVTHRAGEMLVTLPGLTYHQVCNTGCNFAVAIN
;
A
#
# COMPACT_ATOMS: atom_id res chain seq x y z
N SER A 1 -13.32 9.14 13.06
CA SER A 1 -11.90 9.51 13.04
C SER A 1 -11.05 8.33 12.62
N PRO A 2 -9.91 8.54 11.96
CA PRO A 2 -8.99 7.45 11.60
C PRO A 2 -8.46 6.76 12.87
N LEU A 3 -8.20 5.45 12.78
CA LEU A 3 -7.76 4.60 13.90
C LEU A 3 -6.27 4.77 14.19
N ARG A 4 -5.90 5.90 14.81
CA ARG A 4 -4.51 6.34 14.99
C ARG A 4 -4.02 6.14 16.42
N TYR A 5 -2.84 5.53 16.57
CA TYR A 5 -2.17 5.30 17.85
C TYR A 5 -0.74 5.82 17.83
N LYS A 6 -0.39 6.70 18.78
CA LYS A 6 0.97 7.23 18.90
C LYS A 6 1.91 6.23 19.56
N CYS A 7 3.08 6.04 18.97
CA CYS A 7 4.16 5.23 19.52
C CYS A 7 5.54 5.80 19.16
N LYS A 8 6.58 5.37 19.86
CA LYS A 8 7.96 5.75 19.59
C LYS A 8 8.56 4.87 18.50
N SER A 9 9.58 5.37 17.80
CA SER A 9 10.34 4.55 16.83
C SER A 9 10.99 3.33 17.48
N SER A 10 11.31 3.39 18.79
CA SER A 10 11.82 2.26 19.57
C SER A 10 10.78 1.17 19.87
N GLU A 11 9.49 1.44 19.61
CA GLU A 11 8.40 0.48 19.74
C GLU A 11 8.10 -0.24 18.41
N LEU A 12 8.97 -0.05 17.39
CA LEU A 12 8.93 -0.73 16.10
C LEU A 12 9.92 -1.90 16.03
N GLY A 13 10.26 -2.40 14.84
CA GLY A 13 11.13 -3.56 14.66
C GLY A 13 10.58 -4.78 15.40
N GLN A 14 11.40 -5.41 16.24
CA GLN A 14 11.00 -6.60 17.03
C GLN A 14 9.79 -6.35 17.96
N GLU A 15 9.57 -5.11 18.41
CA GLU A 15 8.43 -4.75 19.25
C GLU A 15 7.19 -4.37 18.44
N MET A 16 7.29 -4.28 17.11
CA MET A 16 6.20 -3.77 16.25
C MET A 16 4.90 -4.57 16.46
N VAL A 17 4.97 -5.90 16.48
CA VAL A 17 3.77 -6.74 16.65
C VAL A 17 3.11 -6.51 18.02
N SER A 18 3.91 -6.36 19.09
CA SER A 18 3.39 -6.11 20.44
C SER A 18 2.71 -4.72 20.49
N THR A 19 3.30 -3.72 19.84
CA THR A 19 2.76 -2.37 19.67
C THR A 19 1.46 -2.36 18.89
N ILE A 20 1.35 -3.10 17.79
CA ILE A 20 0.10 -3.23 17.01
C ILE A 20 -1.00 -3.83 17.88
N MET A 21 -0.71 -4.87 18.67
CA MET A 21 -1.71 -5.48 19.57
C MET A 21 -2.16 -4.52 20.67
N LYS A 22 -1.24 -3.75 21.24
CA LYS A 22 -1.54 -2.68 22.21
C LYS A 22 -2.41 -1.60 21.59
N ALA A 23 -2.08 -1.14 20.38
CA ALA A 23 -2.85 -0.15 19.63
C ALA A 23 -4.28 -0.65 19.36
N ARG A 24 -4.44 -1.87 18.84
CA ARG A 24 -5.76 -2.49 18.60
C ARG A 24 -6.61 -2.54 19.86
N LYS A 25 -6.02 -2.88 21.01
CA LYS A 25 -6.73 -2.90 22.30
C LYS A 25 -7.21 -1.50 22.72
N GLN A 26 -6.38 -0.47 22.56
CA GLN A 26 -6.71 0.89 23.00
C GLN A 26 -7.68 1.61 22.05
N LEU A 27 -7.60 1.32 20.75
CA LEU A 27 -8.47 1.91 19.73
C LEU A 27 -9.87 1.27 19.68
N GLY A 28 -10.08 0.19 20.45
CA GLY A 28 -11.33 -0.57 20.46
C GLY A 28 -11.30 -1.71 19.43
N PRO A 29 -11.10 -2.96 19.88
CA PRO A 29 -10.98 -4.12 19.00
C PRO A 29 -12.13 -4.26 18.00
N ASP A 30 -13.38 -4.03 18.44
CA ASP A 30 -14.56 -4.18 17.58
C ASP A 30 -14.53 -3.22 16.37
N VAL A 31 -14.06 -1.99 16.59
CA VAL A 31 -13.98 -0.96 15.53
C VAL A 31 -12.83 -1.28 14.58
N VAL A 32 -11.67 -1.61 15.15
CA VAL A 32 -10.46 -1.96 14.39
C VAL A 32 -10.70 -3.22 13.55
N ASP A 33 -11.31 -4.26 14.11
CA ASP A 33 -11.56 -5.52 13.41
C ASP A 33 -12.61 -5.37 12.30
N LYS A 34 -13.63 -4.54 12.54
CA LYS A 34 -14.66 -4.24 11.53
C LYS A 34 -14.09 -3.49 10.33
N ARG A 35 -13.19 -2.53 10.59
CA ARG A 35 -12.53 -1.72 9.54
C ARG A 35 -11.36 -2.45 8.89
N GLY A 36 -10.71 -3.34 9.64
CA GLY A 36 -9.62 -4.18 9.17
C GLY A 36 -8.24 -3.53 9.12
N TYR A 37 -8.08 -2.32 9.67
CA TYR A 37 -6.81 -1.60 9.69
C TYR A 37 -6.65 -0.77 10.96
N LEU A 38 -5.41 -0.36 11.25
CA LEU A 38 -5.07 0.73 12.18
C LEU A 38 -3.84 1.48 11.65
N VAL A 39 -3.53 2.64 12.24
CA VAL A 39 -2.34 3.42 11.90
C VAL A 39 -1.53 3.69 13.17
N LEU A 40 -0.24 3.38 13.13
CA LEU A 40 0.71 3.81 14.16
C LEU A 40 1.33 5.14 13.73
N GLU A 41 1.28 6.14 14.60
CA GLU A 41 1.95 7.42 14.40
C GLU A 41 3.30 7.38 15.11
N THR A 42 4.38 7.56 14.35
CA THR A 42 5.76 7.38 14.81
C THR A 42 6.60 8.60 14.42
N GLU A 43 7.80 8.70 14.98
CA GLU A 43 8.79 9.70 14.57
C GLU A 43 9.80 9.16 13.54
N ALA A 44 9.61 7.92 13.07
CA ALA A 44 10.51 7.24 12.13
C ALA A 44 10.33 7.81 10.72
N ARG A 45 10.96 8.96 10.46
CA ARG A 45 10.95 9.66 9.19
C ARG A 45 12.33 10.16 8.79
N TRP A 46 12.58 10.22 7.49
CA TRP A 46 13.82 10.64 6.87
C TRP A 46 13.58 11.80 5.89
N PRO A 47 14.51 12.76 5.79
CA PRO A 47 14.46 13.78 4.75
C PRO A 47 14.53 13.17 3.35
N ILE A 48 13.75 13.73 2.41
CA ILE A 48 13.76 13.32 1.00
C ILE A 48 15.17 13.40 0.37
N SER A 49 15.98 14.37 0.80
CA SER A 49 17.37 14.51 0.36
C SER A 49 18.25 13.33 0.76
N GLU A 50 18.08 12.80 1.97
CA GLU A 50 18.82 11.63 2.47
C GLU A 50 18.35 10.36 1.77
N LEU A 51 17.03 10.20 1.59
CA LEU A 51 16.45 9.09 0.84
C LEU A 51 16.91 9.08 -0.62
N SER A 52 17.06 10.26 -1.25
CA SER A 52 17.62 10.38 -2.60
C SER A 52 19.10 9.98 -2.64
N GLN A 53 19.88 10.32 -1.60
CA GLN A 53 21.27 9.87 -1.49
C GLN A 53 21.36 8.35 -1.33
N LEU A 54 20.47 7.75 -0.54
CA LEU A 54 20.38 6.30 -0.38
C LEU A 54 20.12 5.61 -1.73
N LEU A 55 19.14 6.09 -2.50
CA LEU A 55 18.81 5.55 -3.83
C LEU A 55 19.97 5.67 -4.81
N ARG A 56 20.62 6.85 -4.89
CA ARG A 56 21.80 7.05 -5.76
C ARG A 56 22.96 6.13 -5.42
N ALA A 57 23.09 5.77 -4.15
CA ALA A 57 24.18 4.94 -3.67
C ALA A 57 23.83 3.44 -3.63
N SER A 58 22.62 3.06 -4.08
CA SER A 58 22.11 1.69 -4.10
C SER A 58 22.60 0.90 -5.31
N THR A 59 22.52 -0.43 -5.19
CA THR A 59 22.71 -1.32 -6.35
C THR A 59 21.56 -1.16 -7.36
N SER A 60 21.77 -1.59 -8.60
CA SER A 60 20.70 -1.55 -9.61
C SER A 60 19.61 -2.58 -9.30
N PRO A 61 18.33 -2.28 -9.57
CA PRO A 61 17.25 -3.24 -9.37
C PRO A 61 17.38 -4.40 -10.36
N GLU A 62 16.84 -5.55 -9.99
CA GLU A 62 16.79 -6.73 -10.84
C GLU A 62 15.69 -6.59 -11.91
N ASP A 63 15.69 -7.48 -12.91
CA ASP A 63 14.65 -7.49 -13.94
C ASP A 63 13.30 -8.02 -13.44
N THR A 64 13.31 -8.71 -12.31
CA THR A 64 12.10 -9.17 -11.62
C THR A 64 11.43 -8.09 -10.76
N ASP A 65 12.13 -6.97 -10.52
CA ASP A 65 11.60 -5.87 -9.73
C ASP A 65 10.56 -5.07 -10.52
N ILE A 66 9.56 -4.55 -9.82
CA ILE A 66 8.58 -3.66 -10.42
C ILE A 66 9.22 -2.29 -10.59
N ARG A 67 9.13 -1.72 -11.79
CA ARG A 67 9.73 -0.42 -12.13
C ARG A 67 8.72 0.65 -12.57
N GLY A 68 7.47 0.24 -12.80
CA GLY A 68 6.42 1.15 -13.21
C GLY A 68 5.11 0.44 -13.50
N PHE A 69 4.11 1.23 -13.84
CA PHE A 69 2.79 0.75 -14.23
C PHE A 69 2.27 1.49 -15.45
N THR A 70 1.53 0.77 -16.30
CA THR A 70 0.65 1.33 -17.34
C THR A 70 -0.81 1.09 -16.96
N PHE A 71 -1.72 1.91 -17.47
CA PHE A 71 -3.13 1.84 -17.10
C PHE A 71 -4.04 1.61 -18.30
N GLU A 72 -5.11 0.84 -18.10
CA GLU A 72 -6.18 0.65 -19.07
C GLU A 72 -7.52 0.94 -18.40
N ARG A 73 -8.32 1.83 -18.99
CA ARG A 73 -9.61 2.22 -18.41
C ARG A 73 -10.65 1.12 -18.62
N GLY A 74 -11.41 0.84 -17.57
CA GLY A 74 -12.54 -0.07 -17.60
C GLY A 74 -13.78 0.53 -18.25
N ALA A 75 -14.77 -0.32 -18.52
CA ALA A 75 -16.07 0.09 -19.07
C ALA A 75 -17.02 0.72 -18.03
N SER A 76 -16.83 0.39 -16.76
CA SER A 76 -17.49 1.01 -15.59
C SER A 76 -16.39 1.72 -14.78
N ASP A 77 -16.68 2.72 -13.95
CA ASP A 77 -15.70 3.61 -13.26
C ASP A 77 -14.60 2.89 -12.43
N PHE A 78 -13.65 2.26 -13.12
CA PHE A 78 -12.50 1.55 -12.63
C PHE A 78 -11.42 1.56 -13.71
N MET A 79 -10.20 1.18 -13.35
CA MET A 79 -9.11 0.93 -14.29
C MET A 79 -8.34 -0.33 -13.92
N HIS A 80 -7.59 -0.85 -14.89
CA HIS A 80 -6.61 -1.90 -14.70
C HIS A 80 -5.21 -1.27 -14.65
N ALA A 81 -4.36 -1.75 -13.74
CA ALA A 81 -2.96 -1.34 -13.65
C ALA A 81 -2.03 -2.52 -13.93
N TYR A 82 -1.21 -2.42 -14.97
CA TYR A 82 -0.30 -3.47 -15.39
C TYR A 82 1.14 -3.08 -15.11
N ILE A 83 1.97 -4.03 -14.68
CA ILE A 83 3.40 -3.80 -14.51
C ILE A 83 4.00 -3.42 -15.86
N ASP A 84 4.72 -2.31 -15.89
CA ASP A 84 5.41 -1.82 -17.07
C ASP A 84 6.83 -2.41 -17.13
N GLY A 85 6.99 -3.50 -17.90
CA GLY A 85 8.28 -4.15 -18.10
C GLY A 85 9.32 -3.26 -18.81
N GLU A 86 8.85 -2.27 -19.57
CA GLU A 86 9.65 -1.31 -20.35
C GLU A 86 9.88 0.00 -19.59
N ALA A 87 9.51 0.05 -18.30
CA ALA A 87 9.83 1.17 -17.43
C ALA A 87 11.36 1.34 -17.33
N PRO A 88 11.89 2.55 -17.59
CA PRO A 88 13.32 2.80 -17.53
C PRO A 88 13.88 2.43 -16.15
N ARG A 89 15.12 1.91 -16.10
CA ARG A 89 15.88 1.69 -14.86
C ARG A 89 16.41 3.02 -14.27
N ILE A 90 15.57 4.05 -14.23
CA ILE A 90 15.98 5.39 -13.82
C ILE A 90 15.81 5.51 -12.31
N PHE A 91 16.94 5.64 -11.60
CA PHE A 91 16.95 6.27 -10.29
C PHE A 91 16.82 7.78 -10.50
N ALA A 92 15.59 8.29 -10.44
CA ALA A 92 15.38 9.72 -10.35
C ALA A 92 15.55 10.16 -8.89
N ASP A 93 16.05 11.37 -8.69
CA ASP A 93 15.98 12.00 -7.37
C ASP A 93 14.52 12.13 -6.95
N LEU A 94 14.24 11.80 -5.69
CA LEU A 94 12.94 12.08 -5.10
C LEU A 94 12.82 13.61 -5.01
N ARG A 95 11.85 14.17 -5.73
CA ARG A 95 11.61 15.61 -5.77
C ARG A 95 10.54 15.96 -4.73
N ASP A 96 10.72 17.10 -4.05
CA ASP A 96 9.70 17.68 -3.17
C ASP A 96 8.56 18.33 -4.00
N THR A 97 7.91 17.53 -4.83
CA THR A 97 6.71 17.93 -5.57
C THR A 97 5.52 17.17 -5.02
N PHE A 98 4.72 17.87 -4.22
CA PHE A 98 3.51 17.37 -3.59
C PHE A 98 2.31 17.94 -4.34
N SER A 99 1.47 17.06 -4.88
CA SER A 99 0.13 17.44 -5.31
C SER A 99 -0.83 16.84 -4.29
N THR A 100 -1.24 17.62 -3.29
CA THR A 100 -2.34 17.22 -2.42
C THR A 100 -3.65 17.59 -3.12
N PRO A 101 -4.51 16.63 -3.52
CA PRO A 101 -5.85 16.96 -3.98
C PRO A 101 -6.60 17.72 -2.87
N THR A 102 -7.55 18.58 -3.23
CA THR A 102 -8.38 19.34 -2.29
C THR A 102 -9.13 18.45 -1.30
N ASP A 103 -9.42 17.20 -1.70
CA ASP A 103 -10.05 16.13 -0.90
C ASP A 103 -9.62 14.73 -1.41
N PRO A 104 -9.29 13.74 -0.54
CA PRO A 104 -8.85 12.41 -0.95
C PRO A 104 -9.84 11.58 -1.77
N ILE A 105 -11.15 11.72 -1.53
CA ILE A 105 -12.18 11.00 -2.30
C ILE A 105 -12.20 11.51 -3.73
N SER A 106 -12.27 12.82 -3.89
CA SER A 106 -12.23 13.49 -5.19
C SER A 106 -10.92 13.17 -5.94
N GLY A 107 -9.79 13.08 -5.23
CA GLY A 107 -8.50 12.69 -5.80
C GLY A 107 -8.48 11.26 -6.36
N PHE A 108 -9.03 10.29 -5.63
CA PHE A 108 -9.16 8.92 -6.12
C PHE A 108 -10.10 8.82 -7.34
N GLN A 109 -11.22 9.54 -7.29
CA GLN A 109 -12.16 9.62 -8.41
C GLN A 109 -11.47 10.15 -9.66
N GLN A 110 -10.83 11.32 -9.55
CA GLN A 110 -10.15 11.97 -10.66
C GLN A 110 -9.00 11.11 -11.23
N TRP A 111 -8.28 10.39 -10.38
CA TRP A 111 -7.19 9.51 -10.82
C TRP A 111 -7.71 8.35 -11.69
N VAL A 112 -8.81 7.71 -11.30
CA VAL A 112 -9.45 6.66 -12.12
C VAL A 112 -10.07 7.26 -13.40
N GLU A 113 -10.57 8.50 -13.32
CA GLU A 113 -11.14 9.20 -14.46
C GLU A 113 -10.11 9.68 -15.48
N ASN A 114 -8.91 10.01 -15.03
CA ASN A 114 -7.86 10.59 -15.86
C ASN A 114 -6.51 9.98 -15.45
N PRO A 115 -6.31 8.66 -15.65
CA PRO A 115 -5.05 8.05 -15.32
C PRO A 115 -3.94 8.54 -16.26
N PRO A 116 -2.70 8.67 -15.76
CA PRO A 116 -1.56 8.85 -16.66
C PRO A 116 -1.39 7.60 -17.54
N ASP A 117 -0.72 7.76 -18.69
CA ASP A 117 -0.44 6.61 -19.58
C ASP A 117 0.47 5.59 -18.89
N ARG A 118 1.48 6.10 -18.17
CA ARG A 118 2.46 5.31 -17.42
C ARG A 118 2.99 6.10 -16.23
N VAL A 119 3.53 5.40 -15.24
CA VAL A 119 4.19 5.97 -14.06
C VAL A 119 5.42 5.17 -13.67
N ALA A 120 6.46 5.85 -13.14
CA ALA A 120 7.63 5.20 -12.56
C ALA A 120 7.41 4.86 -11.07
N TYR A 121 7.53 3.57 -10.74
CA TYR A 121 7.33 3.08 -9.38
C TYR A 121 8.23 1.88 -9.10
N LEU A 122 9.14 2.01 -8.13
CA LEU A 122 10.03 0.93 -7.76
C LEU A 122 9.47 0.15 -6.56
N VAL A 123 9.26 -1.15 -6.76
CA VAL A 123 8.97 -2.11 -5.68
C VAL A 123 9.96 -3.25 -5.75
N CYS A 124 10.82 -3.35 -4.75
CA CYS A 124 11.96 -4.27 -4.74
C CYS A 124 12.40 -4.62 -3.30
N PRO A 125 13.20 -5.68 -3.10
CA PRO A 125 13.96 -5.85 -1.87
C PRO A 125 14.91 -4.66 -1.60
N PRO A 126 15.44 -4.50 -0.39
CA PRO A 126 16.39 -3.44 -0.09
C PRO A 126 17.63 -3.51 -0.97
N LEU A 127 17.91 -2.43 -1.71
CA LEU A 127 19.05 -2.36 -2.63
C LEU A 127 20.34 -1.88 -1.94
N LYS A 128 20.23 -1.51 -0.66
CA LYS A 128 21.32 -1.08 0.22
C LYS A 128 20.97 -1.22 1.69
N GLU A 129 21.98 -1.54 2.51
CA GLU A 129 21.88 -1.50 3.96
C GLU A 129 21.60 -0.10 4.49
N HIS A 130 20.55 0.04 5.29
CA HIS A 130 20.14 1.30 5.89
C HIS A 130 19.28 1.08 7.14
N ALA A 131 19.25 2.07 8.03
CA ALA A 131 18.49 1.99 9.29
C ALA A 131 16.99 1.74 9.08
N ILE A 132 16.41 2.22 7.97
CA ILE A 132 15.00 2.00 7.63
C ILE A 132 14.65 0.51 7.46
N ASN A 133 15.63 -0.33 7.15
CA ASN A 133 15.40 -1.75 6.91
C ASN A 133 15.09 -2.53 8.19
N ASN A 134 15.38 -1.94 9.37
CA ASN A 134 15.22 -2.59 10.67
C ASN A 134 13.98 -2.10 11.43
N LEU A 135 13.10 -1.34 10.77
CA LEU A 135 11.92 -0.74 11.40
C LEU A 135 10.69 -1.65 11.40
N LEU A 136 10.68 -2.70 10.58
CA LEU A 136 9.56 -3.65 10.49
C LEU A 136 10.05 -5.06 10.82
N ASP A 137 9.14 -5.89 11.33
CA ASP A 137 9.40 -7.30 11.68
C ASP A 137 8.19 -8.15 11.28
N ALA A 138 8.41 -9.31 10.65
CA ALA A 138 7.33 -10.19 10.21
C ALA A 138 6.61 -10.91 11.37
N GLY A 139 7.09 -10.72 12.60
CA GLY A 139 6.65 -11.41 13.79
C GLY A 139 7.22 -12.82 13.90
N ILE A 140 7.33 -13.32 15.13
CA ILE A 140 7.98 -14.61 15.44
C ILE A 140 7.45 -15.81 14.64
N ARG A 141 6.17 -15.79 14.26
CA ARG A 141 5.54 -16.88 13.48
C ARG A 141 5.97 -16.89 12.02
N SER A 142 6.21 -15.72 11.42
CA SER A 142 6.65 -15.61 10.02
C SER A 142 8.17 -15.63 9.93
N SER A 143 8.88 -15.00 10.88
CA SER A 143 10.35 -14.97 10.94
C SER A 143 10.98 -16.32 11.29
N SER A 144 10.20 -17.29 11.81
CA SER A 144 10.66 -18.67 12.04
C SER A 144 10.60 -19.55 10.78
N ARG A 145 10.06 -19.03 9.68
CA ARG A 145 10.02 -19.71 8.38
C ARG A 145 11.25 -19.31 7.55
N PRO A 146 11.63 -20.12 6.55
CA PRO A 146 12.60 -19.69 5.55
C PRO A 146 12.18 -18.34 4.93
N PRO A 147 13.14 -17.53 4.46
CA PRO A 147 12.82 -16.29 3.75
C PRO A 147 11.96 -16.57 2.51
N LEU A 148 10.91 -15.78 2.38
CA LEU A 148 9.91 -15.82 1.32
C LEU A 148 9.76 -14.39 0.77
N PRO A 149 10.30 -14.14 -0.44
CA PRO A 149 10.23 -12.84 -1.10
C PRO A 149 8.78 -12.35 -1.20
N GLY A 150 8.57 -11.08 -0.83
CA GLY A 150 7.26 -10.43 -0.82
C GLY A 150 6.33 -10.85 0.31
N PHE A 151 6.82 -11.64 1.28
CA PHE A 151 6.04 -12.09 2.44
C PHE A 151 6.73 -11.72 3.76
N ASN A 152 7.73 -12.48 4.20
CA ASN A 152 8.43 -12.23 5.47
C ASN A 152 9.77 -11.51 5.29
N GLU A 153 10.04 -11.02 4.08
CA GLU A 153 11.15 -10.12 3.76
C GLU A 153 10.63 -8.70 3.57
N LEU A 154 11.42 -7.73 4.01
CA LEU A 154 11.11 -6.30 3.83
C LEU A 154 11.19 -5.92 2.35
N TYR A 155 10.27 -5.06 1.91
CA TYR A 155 10.31 -4.46 0.56
C TYR A 155 10.33 -2.95 0.64
N TRP A 156 11.08 -2.34 -0.27
CA TRP A 156 11.05 -0.91 -0.55
C TRP A 156 9.96 -0.60 -1.58
N TYR A 157 9.26 0.50 -1.37
CA TYR A 157 8.22 1.05 -2.24
C TYR A 157 8.52 2.52 -2.48
N VAL A 158 9.06 2.84 -3.65
CA VAL A 158 9.61 4.16 -3.97
C VAL A 158 8.85 4.76 -5.14
N SER A 159 8.01 5.75 -4.85
CA SER A 159 7.29 6.52 -5.86
C SER A 159 8.15 7.67 -6.34
N PHE A 160 8.34 7.80 -7.66
CA PHE A 160 9.09 8.91 -8.26
C PHE A 160 8.17 10.02 -8.78
N GLU A 161 6.86 9.84 -8.67
CA GLU A 161 5.82 10.73 -9.17
C GLU A 161 4.49 10.45 -8.45
N ALA A 162 3.45 11.22 -8.77
CA ALA A 162 2.09 10.95 -8.27
C ALA A 162 1.45 9.78 -9.04
N ASN A 163 0.30 9.31 -8.56
CA ASN A 163 -0.56 8.34 -9.24
C ASN A 163 0.06 6.94 -9.41
N THR A 164 1.11 6.60 -8.67
CA THR A 164 1.64 5.24 -8.64
C THR A 164 0.76 4.33 -7.77
N PRO A 165 0.42 3.11 -8.22
CA PRO A 165 -0.62 2.31 -7.59
C PRO A 165 -0.09 1.21 -6.67
N ALA A 166 -0.94 0.79 -5.73
CA ALA A 166 -1.10 -0.63 -5.41
C ALA A 166 -2.53 -1.05 -5.80
N PRO A 167 -2.72 -1.98 -6.76
CA PRO A 167 -4.05 -2.43 -7.17
C PRO A 167 -4.83 -3.07 -6.02
N LEU A 168 -6.14 -3.21 -6.16
CA LEU A 168 -7.04 -3.80 -5.18
C LEU A 168 -6.66 -5.26 -4.86
N HIS A 169 -6.30 -5.52 -3.60
CA HIS A 169 -5.92 -6.85 -3.15
C HIS A 169 -6.16 -7.05 -1.64
N VAL A 170 -5.96 -8.29 -1.20
CA VAL A 170 -5.73 -8.68 0.20
C VAL A 170 -4.35 -9.35 0.27
N GLU A 171 -3.76 -9.37 1.45
CA GLU A 171 -2.46 -9.99 1.66
C GLU A 171 -2.48 -11.51 1.48
N ASP A 172 -1.34 -12.04 1.05
CA ASP A 172 -1.19 -13.47 0.79
C ASP A 172 -1.37 -14.32 2.06
N GLY A 173 -2.01 -15.47 1.89
CA GLY A 173 -2.32 -16.39 3.00
C GLY A 173 -3.24 -15.81 4.07
N GLY A 174 -3.88 -14.66 3.83
CA GLY A 174 -4.67 -13.94 4.83
C GLY A 174 -3.84 -13.32 5.93
N ALA A 175 -2.55 -13.05 5.66
CA ALA A 175 -1.67 -12.31 6.56
C ALA A 175 -2.16 -10.88 6.80
N GLY A 176 -1.56 -10.20 7.77
CA GLY A 176 -1.63 -8.75 7.84
C GLY A 176 -0.50 -8.14 7.00
N SER A 177 -0.41 -6.83 7.02
CA SER A 177 0.76 -6.11 6.51
C SER A 177 1.01 -4.85 7.32
N ALA A 178 2.26 -4.40 7.34
CA ALA A 178 2.69 -3.14 7.91
C ALA A 178 3.44 -2.35 6.83
N ASN A 179 2.98 -1.13 6.54
CA ASN A 179 3.59 -0.20 5.58
C ASN A 179 3.98 1.09 6.29
N LEU A 180 5.28 1.35 6.45
CA LEU A 180 5.80 2.58 7.05
C LEU A 180 6.22 3.55 5.95
N LEU A 181 5.55 4.70 5.87
CA LEU A 181 5.96 5.80 4.99
C LEU A 181 7.09 6.57 5.64
N VAL A 182 8.33 6.33 5.22
CA VAL A 182 9.52 6.93 5.85
C VAL A 182 9.78 8.36 5.38
N GLY A 183 9.26 8.79 4.24
CA GLY A 183 9.41 10.18 3.79
C GLY A 183 8.70 10.49 2.49
N GLY A 184 8.53 11.79 2.22
CA GLY A 184 7.89 12.30 1.00
C GLY A 184 6.38 12.47 1.10
N ALA A 185 5.75 12.44 -0.07
CA ALA A 185 4.33 12.73 -0.25
C ALA A 185 3.42 11.67 0.37
N ASP A 186 2.21 12.10 0.72
CA ASP A 186 1.21 11.23 1.33
C ASP A 186 0.84 10.07 0.42
N LYS A 187 0.39 8.97 1.03
CA LYS A 187 -0.35 7.90 0.34
C LYS A 187 -1.81 7.99 0.71
N HIS A 188 -2.70 7.78 -0.24
CA HIS A 188 -4.11 7.56 0.03
C HIS A 188 -4.42 6.08 -0.10
N TRP A 189 -4.91 5.51 1.00
CA TRP A 189 -5.35 4.11 1.06
C TRP A 189 -6.85 4.07 1.02
N LEU A 190 -7.42 3.45 -0.02
CA LEU A 190 -8.84 3.10 -0.01
C LEU A 190 -8.96 1.70 0.58
N VAL A 191 -9.59 1.59 1.74
CA VAL A 191 -9.77 0.34 2.49
C VAL A 191 -11.25 -0.03 2.51
N ILE A 192 -11.56 -1.23 2.05
CA ILE A 192 -12.93 -1.75 2.08
C ILE A 192 -13.20 -2.31 3.48
N HIS A 193 -14.31 -1.89 4.09
CA HIS A 193 -14.74 -2.48 5.36
C HIS A 193 -14.96 -3.98 5.18
N ARG A 194 -14.51 -4.78 6.16
CA ARG A 194 -14.59 -6.24 6.07
C ARG A 194 -16.03 -6.76 5.90
N SER A 195 -17.02 -6.03 6.45
CA SER A 195 -18.45 -6.33 6.25
C SER A 195 -18.90 -6.28 4.78
N SER A 196 -18.16 -5.56 3.94
CA SER A 196 -18.44 -5.41 2.50
C SER A 196 -17.57 -6.31 1.62
N ALA A 197 -16.58 -7.04 2.17
CA ALA A 197 -15.64 -7.85 1.38
C ALA A 197 -16.36 -8.90 0.52
N SER A 198 -17.32 -9.65 1.08
CA SER A 198 -18.10 -10.63 0.31
C SER A 198 -18.95 -9.96 -0.79
N LYS A 199 -19.48 -8.77 -0.51
CA LYS A 199 -20.28 -8.00 -1.49
C LYS A 199 -19.41 -7.48 -2.63
N LEU A 200 -18.22 -6.96 -2.33
CA LEU A 200 -17.22 -6.58 -3.30
C LEU A 200 -16.89 -7.74 -4.23
N GLU A 201 -16.55 -8.90 -3.69
CA GLU A 201 -16.24 -10.08 -4.50
C GLU A 201 -17.41 -10.51 -5.40
N LYS A 202 -18.65 -10.43 -4.92
CA LYS A 202 -19.84 -10.73 -5.74
C LYS A 202 -19.99 -9.72 -6.89
N CYS A 203 -19.74 -8.44 -6.64
CA CYS A 203 -19.78 -7.41 -7.68
C CYS A 203 -18.68 -7.64 -8.72
N VAL A 204 -17.44 -7.92 -8.28
CA VAL A 204 -16.32 -8.22 -9.19
C VAL A 204 -16.60 -9.50 -10.00
N ARG A 205 -17.18 -10.55 -9.39
CA ARG A 205 -17.61 -11.76 -10.13
C ARG A 205 -18.68 -11.49 -11.19
N LYS A 206 -19.57 -10.53 -10.94
CA LYS A 206 -20.62 -10.14 -11.89
C LYS A 206 -20.05 -9.32 -13.04
N GLU A 207 -19.12 -8.43 -12.75
CA GLU A 207 -18.45 -7.56 -13.73
C GLU A 207 -17.51 -8.38 -14.63
N PHE A 208 -16.71 -9.28 -14.04
CA PHE A 208 -15.69 -10.05 -14.74
C PHE A 208 -16.01 -11.55 -14.69
N ARG A 209 -16.22 -12.15 -15.86
CA ARG A 209 -16.41 -13.61 -15.98
C ARG A 209 -15.13 -14.33 -15.54
N GLN A 210 -15.17 -15.01 -14.39
CA GLN A 210 -14.04 -15.81 -13.95
C GLN A 210 -13.92 -17.08 -14.79
N PRO A 211 -12.75 -17.36 -15.38
CA PRO A 211 -12.54 -18.60 -16.13
C PRO A 211 -12.43 -19.83 -15.22
N LYS A 212 -11.97 -19.66 -13.97
CA LYS A 212 -11.76 -20.76 -12.99
C LYS A 212 -11.98 -20.28 -11.55
N PRO A 213 -12.45 -21.16 -10.63
CA PRO A 213 -12.53 -20.82 -9.21
C PRO A 213 -11.15 -20.54 -8.62
N CYS A 214 -10.96 -19.34 -8.06
CA CYS A 214 -9.77 -18.97 -7.29
C CYS A 214 -10.21 -18.20 -6.04
N SER A 215 -9.66 -18.53 -4.87
CA SER A 215 -9.92 -17.80 -3.62
C SER A 215 -9.29 -16.41 -3.60
N GLN A 216 -8.38 -16.14 -4.53
CA GLN A 216 -7.65 -14.88 -4.71
C GLN A 216 -7.95 -14.28 -6.09
N PHE A 217 -9.13 -14.51 -6.65
CA PHE A 217 -9.41 -14.10 -8.03
C PHE A 217 -9.39 -12.58 -8.27
N VAL A 218 -9.65 -11.76 -7.24
CA VAL A 218 -9.78 -10.30 -7.42
C VAL A 218 -8.47 -9.70 -7.92
N ARG A 219 -7.32 -10.14 -7.36
CA ARG A 219 -5.99 -9.69 -7.79
C ARG A 219 -5.64 -10.10 -9.22
N HIS A 220 -6.34 -11.05 -9.84
CA HIS A 220 -6.09 -11.43 -11.23
C HIS A 220 -6.48 -10.32 -12.22
N TYR A 221 -7.31 -9.37 -11.78
CA TYR A 221 -7.83 -8.29 -12.62
C TYR A 221 -7.07 -6.98 -12.46
N ASN A 222 -6.10 -6.90 -11.53
CA ASN A 222 -5.32 -5.68 -11.27
C ASN A 222 -6.16 -4.39 -11.16
N LEU A 223 -7.28 -4.46 -10.44
CA LEU A 223 -8.29 -3.40 -10.44
C LEU A 223 -7.87 -2.22 -9.58
N ILE A 224 -8.23 -1.02 -10.00
CA ILE A 224 -8.31 0.17 -9.16
C ILE A 224 -9.74 0.69 -9.32
N LEU A 225 -10.50 0.63 -8.24
CA LEU A 225 -11.91 1.01 -8.21
C LEU A 225 -12.05 2.48 -7.82
N SER A 226 -12.94 3.21 -8.47
CA SER A 226 -13.28 4.57 -8.03
C SER A 226 -14.21 4.57 -6.79
N PRO A 227 -14.28 5.68 -6.06
CA PRO A 227 -15.34 5.95 -5.09
C PRO A 227 -16.75 5.75 -5.66
N SER A 228 -17.05 6.30 -6.84
CA SER A 228 -18.39 6.19 -7.47
C SER A 228 -18.77 4.72 -7.70
N TRP A 229 -17.85 3.90 -8.19
CA TRP A 229 -18.09 2.48 -8.42
C TRP A 229 -18.50 1.75 -7.14
N LEU A 230 -17.87 2.08 -6.01
CA LEU A 230 -18.16 1.50 -4.70
C LEU A 230 -19.50 1.98 -4.15
N GLU A 231 -19.80 3.27 -4.28
CA GLU A 231 -21.01 3.92 -3.79
C GLU A 231 -22.26 3.41 -4.52
N GLU A 232 -22.23 3.34 -5.86
CA GLU A 232 -23.31 2.78 -6.67
C GLU A 232 -23.64 1.33 -6.29
N ARG A 233 -22.64 0.58 -5.85
CA ARG A 233 -22.77 -0.82 -5.42
C ARG A 233 -23.04 -0.92 -3.92
N GLY A 234 -23.14 0.19 -3.19
CA GLY A 234 -23.36 0.24 -1.74
C GLY A 234 -22.30 -0.55 -0.97
N ILE A 235 -21.03 -0.41 -1.34
CA ILE A 235 -19.88 -1.03 -0.68
C ILE A 235 -19.31 0.01 0.29
N SER A 236 -19.26 -0.32 1.58
CA SER A 236 -18.65 0.58 2.57
C SER A 236 -17.13 0.54 2.51
N TYR A 237 -16.51 1.70 2.46
CA TYR A 237 -15.07 1.90 2.42
C TYR A 237 -14.66 3.13 3.23
N GLU A 238 -13.35 3.28 3.46
CA GLU A 238 -12.73 4.50 3.98
C GLU A 238 -11.51 4.86 3.12
N ILE A 239 -11.22 6.16 2.99
CA ILE A 239 -9.95 6.64 2.43
C ILE A 239 -9.11 7.22 3.56
N VAL A 240 -7.92 6.66 3.74
CA VAL A 240 -6.98 7.04 4.80
C VAL A 240 -5.79 7.76 4.18
N THR A 241 -5.60 9.02 4.56
CA THR A 241 -4.36 9.75 4.27
C THR A 241 -3.26 9.27 5.20
N HIS A 242 -2.27 8.59 4.63
CA HIS A 242 -1.09 8.00 5.26
C HIS A 242 0.10 8.93 5.04
N ARG A 243 0.64 9.51 6.12
CA ARG A 243 1.66 10.58 6.10
C ARG A 243 3.04 10.06 6.50
N ALA A 244 4.09 10.81 6.15
CA ALA A 244 5.44 10.47 6.55
C ALA A 244 5.59 10.33 8.09
N GLY A 245 6.22 9.24 8.52
CA GLY A 245 6.33 8.82 9.92
C GLY A 245 5.18 7.93 10.41
N GLU A 246 4.15 7.71 9.59
CA GLU A 246 3.05 6.81 9.94
C GLU A 246 3.29 5.41 9.39
N MET A 247 2.79 4.41 10.12
CA MET A 247 2.72 3.02 9.68
C MET A 247 1.27 2.59 9.56
N LEU A 248 0.81 2.37 8.33
CA LEU A 248 -0.50 1.78 8.08
C LEU A 248 -0.41 0.26 8.20
N VAL A 249 -1.27 -0.31 9.05
CA VAL A 249 -1.33 -1.74 9.31
C VAL A 249 -2.65 -2.30 8.82
N THR A 250 -2.60 -3.26 7.90
CA THR A 250 -3.77 -4.08 7.57
C THR A 250 -3.77 -5.30 8.49
N LEU A 251 -4.93 -5.59 9.09
CA LEU A 251 -5.06 -6.75 9.97
C LEU A 251 -5.25 -8.04 9.16
N PRO A 252 -4.81 -9.20 9.69
CA PRO A 252 -5.04 -10.50 9.07
C PRO A 252 -6.51 -10.76 8.73
N GLY A 253 -6.78 -11.25 7.51
CA GLY A 253 -8.11 -11.55 6.99
C GLY A 253 -8.48 -10.77 5.73
N LEU A 254 -9.78 -10.67 5.44
CA LEU A 254 -10.30 -10.03 4.21
C LEU A 254 -10.37 -8.50 4.33
N THR A 255 -9.21 -7.84 4.47
CA THR A 255 -9.08 -6.38 4.39
C THR A 255 -8.66 -5.99 2.98
N TYR A 256 -9.63 -5.88 2.06
CA TYR A 256 -9.35 -5.41 0.70
C TYR A 256 -8.91 -3.95 0.74
N HIS A 257 -7.83 -3.63 0.03
CA HIS A 257 -7.32 -2.27 -0.04
C HIS A 257 -6.63 -2.00 -1.37
N GLN A 258 -6.54 -0.72 -1.72
CA GLN A 258 -5.78 -0.20 -2.86
C GLN A 258 -5.13 1.12 -2.47
N VAL A 259 -4.05 1.49 -3.14
CA VAL A 259 -3.22 2.63 -2.75
C VAL A 259 -2.94 3.54 -3.94
N CYS A 260 -2.98 4.85 -3.69
CA CYS A 260 -2.49 5.88 -4.59
C CYS A 260 -1.39 6.68 -3.88
N ASN A 261 -0.19 6.75 -4.45
CA ASN A 261 0.83 7.70 -3.99
C ASN A 261 0.55 9.08 -4.59
N THR A 262 0.56 10.14 -3.77
CA THR A 262 0.23 11.50 -4.21
C THR A 262 1.41 12.30 -4.77
N GLY A 263 2.59 11.69 -4.80
CA GLY A 263 3.83 12.31 -5.27
C GLY A 263 5.04 11.43 -4.97
N CYS A 264 6.23 12.04 -5.03
CA CYS A 264 7.47 11.34 -4.69
C CYS A 264 7.47 10.92 -3.22
N ASN A 265 7.68 9.64 -2.94
CA ASN A 265 7.76 9.14 -1.57
C ASN A 265 8.53 7.83 -1.46
N PHE A 266 8.86 7.46 -0.23
CA PHE A 266 9.55 6.22 0.09
C PHE A 266 8.83 5.57 1.27
N ALA A 267 8.40 4.32 1.08
CA ALA A 267 7.96 3.46 2.18
C ALA A 267 8.73 2.14 2.22
N VAL A 268 8.68 1.52 3.38
CA VAL A 268 9.07 0.12 3.58
C VAL A 268 7.86 -0.67 4.03
N ALA A 269 7.74 -1.93 3.61
CA ALA A 269 6.62 -2.79 4.02
C ALA A 269 7.03 -4.25 4.27
N ILE A 270 6.23 -4.94 5.07
CA ILE A 270 6.36 -6.38 5.39
C ILE A 270 4.97 -6.98 5.71
N ASN A 271 4.83 -8.30 5.62
CA ASN A 271 3.61 -9.05 5.98
C ASN A 271 3.74 -9.81 7.31
#